data_AF-X1V9K3-F1
#
_entry.id   AF-X1V9K3-F1
#
_cell.length_a   1.000
_cell.length_b   1.000
_cell.length_c   1.000
_cell.angle_alpha   90.00
_cell.angle_beta   90.00
_cell.angle_gamma   90.00
#
_symmetry.space_group_name_H-M   'P 1'
#
loop_
_entity.id
_entity.type
_entity.pdbx_description
1 polymer ?
#
loop_
_entity_poly.entity_id
_entity_poly.type
_entity_poly.pdbx_seq_one_letter_code
_entity_poly.pdbx_strand_id
1 'polypeptide(L)'
;MEHYELRVLADYIHTGVQLANDWAKPSPRTVLGELERDERAEVVFAEIFPPVTAAGAEELLRKVIPVLDGHRYGEYVSLSGILSSNMVPPRNSVWAGRLYSFGTPHNSNPLLSTTLKYSEHITVECLAGNANINADYRVRLWGYVYKVAELPTVFGTMAFPASVTERTRARTLILSKSPIPVDGNSW
;
A
#
# COMPACT_ATOMS: atom_id res chain seq x y z
N MET A 1 -15.25 -18.19 12.37
CA MET A 1 -14.70 -16.95 11.77
C MET A 1 -13.69 -17.43 10.76
N GLU A 2 -13.95 -17.19 9.47
CA GLU A 2 -12.97 -17.54 8.44
C GLU A 2 -11.67 -16.79 8.72
N HIS A 3 -10.55 -17.47 8.52
CA HIS A 3 -9.24 -16.91 8.79
C HIS A 3 -8.83 -16.11 7.57
N TYR A 4 -8.83 -14.77 7.65
CA TYR A 4 -8.35 -13.92 6.56
C TYR A 4 -6.85 -14.17 6.37
N GLU A 5 -6.49 -14.69 5.21
CA GLU A 5 -5.11 -14.95 4.86
C GLU A 5 -4.49 -13.70 4.22
N LEU A 6 -3.29 -13.34 4.70
CA LEU A 6 -2.50 -12.28 4.08
C LEU A 6 -2.08 -12.75 2.69
N ARG A 7 -2.48 -12.01 1.66
CA ARG A 7 -2.21 -12.36 0.26
C ARG A 7 -1.55 -11.22 -0.51
N VAL A 8 -0.93 -11.55 -1.63
CA VAL A 8 -0.45 -10.57 -2.60
C VAL A 8 -1.67 -10.00 -3.33
N LEU A 9 -1.85 -8.68 -3.23
CA LEU A 9 -2.96 -7.94 -3.85
C LEU A 9 -2.56 -7.32 -5.18
N ALA A 10 -1.27 -7.04 -5.37
CA ALA A 10 -0.72 -6.63 -6.65
C ALA A 10 0.73 -7.08 -6.73
N ASP A 11 1.15 -7.56 -7.90
CA ASP A 11 2.50 -8.01 -8.18
C ASP A 11 2.97 -7.47 -9.52
N TYR A 12 3.76 -6.41 -9.49
CA TYR A 12 4.34 -5.82 -10.68
C TYR A 12 5.79 -6.24 -10.83
N ILE A 13 6.12 -6.89 -11.93
CA ILE A 13 7.51 -7.12 -12.37
C ILE A 13 7.74 -6.26 -13.60
N HIS A 14 8.63 -5.28 -13.49
CA HIS A 14 9.12 -4.53 -14.64
C HIS A 14 10.31 -5.27 -15.23
N THR A 15 10.28 -5.49 -16.55
CA THR A 15 11.41 -6.02 -17.31
C THR A 15 11.77 -5.11 -18.47
N GLY A 16 13.03 -5.16 -18.88
CA GLY A 16 13.55 -4.32 -19.96
C GLY A 16 13.85 -2.88 -19.51
N VAL A 17 14.16 -2.02 -20.48
CA VAL A 17 14.63 -0.65 -20.22
C VAL A 17 13.47 0.28 -19.92
N GLN A 18 13.52 0.95 -18.77
CA GLN A 18 12.71 2.13 -18.49
C GLN A 18 13.57 3.39 -18.69
N LEU A 19 13.09 4.31 -19.53
CA LEU A 19 13.84 5.52 -19.86
C LEU A 19 13.89 6.50 -18.67
N ALA A 20 14.94 7.31 -18.62
CA ALA A 20 15.10 8.35 -17.61
C ALA A 20 13.86 9.28 -17.53
N ASN A 21 13.41 9.57 -16.32
CA ASN A 21 12.23 10.38 -15.98
C ASN A 21 10.90 9.86 -16.54
N ASP A 22 10.86 8.63 -17.03
CA ASP A 22 9.64 8.03 -17.55
C ASP A 22 8.85 7.28 -16.46
N TRP A 23 7.53 7.22 -16.61
CA TRP A 23 6.64 6.50 -15.72
C TRP A 23 6.26 5.15 -16.32
N ALA A 24 6.61 4.07 -15.65
CA ALA A 24 5.97 2.78 -15.89
C ALA A 24 4.61 2.75 -15.19
N LYS A 25 3.56 2.44 -15.97
CA LYS A 25 2.16 2.47 -15.54
C LYS A 25 1.42 1.17 -15.93
N PRO A 26 1.75 0.03 -15.30
CA PRO A 26 1.05 -1.22 -15.58
C PRO A 26 -0.45 -1.10 -15.32
N SER A 27 -1.26 -1.79 -16.12
CA SER A 27 -2.69 -1.88 -15.86
C SER A 27 -2.97 -2.72 -14.60
N PRO A 28 -4.10 -2.52 -13.90
CA PRO A 28 -4.49 -3.37 -12.78
C PRO A 28 -4.48 -4.87 -13.13
N ARG A 29 -4.94 -5.23 -14.34
CA ARG A 29 -4.86 -6.60 -14.86
C ARG A 29 -3.43 -7.14 -14.93
N THR A 30 -2.48 -6.32 -15.38
CA THR A 30 -1.07 -6.72 -15.51
C THR A 30 -0.46 -7.09 -14.17
N VAL A 31 -0.92 -6.45 -13.09
CA VAL A 31 -0.41 -6.67 -11.72
C VAL A 31 -1.29 -7.59 -10.90
N LEU A 32 -2.33 -8.19 -11.50
CA LEU A 32 -3.33 -9.02 -10.80
C LEU A 32 -4.07 -8.28 -9.67
N GLY A 33 -4.27 -6.97 -9.85
CA GLY A 33 -4.86 -6.08 -8.84
C GLY A 33 -6.36 -5.84 -8.97
N GLU A 34 -7.08 -6.64 -9.76
CA GLU A 34 -8.54 -6.54 -9.90
C GLU A 34 -9.25 -7.37 -8.82
N LEU A 35 -10.33 -6.85 -8.26
CA LEU A 35 -11.19 -7.56 -7.31
C LEU A 35 -12.44 -8.11 -7.99
N GLU A 36 -13.04 -9.12 -7.37
CA GLU A 36 -14.40 -9.51 -7.70
C GLU A 36 -15.41 -8.46 -7.25
N ARG A 37 -16.58 -8.43 -7.88
CA ARG A 37 -17.62 -7.41 -7.63
C ARG A 37 -18.05 -7.31 -6.16
N ASP A 38 -18.06 -8.43 -5.46
CA ASP A 38 -18.48 -8.55 -4.06
C ASP A 38 -17.31 -8.46 -3.06
N GLU A 39 -16.14 -8.00 -3.51
CA GLU A 39 -14.92 -7.92 -2.71
C GLU A 39 -14.52 -6.48 -2.36
N ARG A 40 -13.84 -6.33 -1.22
CA ARG A 40 -13.16 -5.12 -0.79
C ARG A 40 -11.80 -5.47 -0.22
N ALA A 41 -10.81 -4.62 -0.42
CA ALA A 41 -9.45 -4.94 -0.04
C ALA A 41 -8.77 -3.82 0.73
N GLU A 42 -7.88 -4.20 1.64
CA GLU A 42 -6.97 -3.28 2.31
C GLU A 42 -5.51 -3.72 2.16
N VAL A 43 -4.65 -2.82 1.69
CA VAL A 43 -3.19 -3.02 1.62
C VAL A 43 -2.57 -2.63 2.95
N VAL A 44 -1.81 -3.56 3.52
CA VAL A 44 -1.14 -3.41 4.81
C VAL A 44 0.27 -2.90 4.64
N PHE A 45 1.03 -3.48 3.71
CA PHE A 45 2.40 -3.07 3.43
C PHE A 45 2.77 -3.31 1.96
N ALA A 46 3.86 -2.69 1.55
CA ALA A 46 4.47 -2.89 0.24
C ALA A 46 5.82 -3.62 0.39
N GLU A 47 6.30 -4.16 -0.71
CA GLU A 47 7.60 -4.80 -0.81
C GLU A 47 8.21 -4.47 -2.17
N ILE A 48 9.37 -3.81 -2.16
CA ILE A 48 10.05 -3.38 -3.38
C ILE A 48 11.38 -4.11 -3.48
N PHE A 49 11.57 -4.83 -4.58
CA PHE A 49 12.84 -5.37 -5.03
C PHE A 49 13.45 -4.31 -5.95
N PRO A 50 14.46 -3.57 -5.47
CA PRO A 50 15.01 -2.43 -6.20
C PRO A 50 15.76 -2.89 -7.47
N PRO A 51 15.80 -2.10 -8.54
CA PRO A 51 16.62 -2.40 -9.70
C PRO A 51 18.10 -2.24 -9.33
N VAL A 52 18.83 -3.36 -9.42
CA VAL A 52 20.28 -3.41 -9.17
C VAL A 52 20.91 -4.14 -10.34
N THR A 53 21.89 -3.50 -10.97
CA THR A 53 22.62 -4.08 -12.10
C THR A 53 23.35 -5.36 -11.68
N ALA A 54 23.75 -6.19 -12.66
CA ALA A 54 24.55 -7.39 -12.40
C ALA A 54 25.90 -7.09 -11.70
N ALA A 55 26.43 -5.86 -11.84
CA ALA A 55 27.63 -5.40 -11.16
C ALA A 55 27.38 -4.86 -9.74
N GLY A 56 26.14 -4.90 -9.25
CA GLY A 56 25.75 -4.43 -7.92
C GLY A 56 25.50 -2.92 -7.80
N ALA A 57 25.52 -2.18 -8.91
CA ALA A 57 25.16 -0.76 -8.90
C ALA A 57 23.63 -0.59 -8.84
N GLU A 58 23.15 0.24 -7.91
CA GLU A 58 21.73 0.59 -7.81
C GLU A 58 21.30 1.52 -8.96
N GLU A 59 20.10 1.29 -9.48
CA GLU A 59 19.47 2.18 -10.44
C GLU A 59 18.31 2.94 -9.78
N LEU A 60 17.99 4.11 -10.33
CA LEU A 60 17.18 5.09 -9.61
C LEU A 60 15.67 4.88 -9.83
N LEU A 61 15.06 3.90 -9.16
CA LEU A 61 13.59 3.84 -9.04
C LEU A 61 13.10 4.87 -8.03
N ARG A 62 12.98 6.12 -8.49
CA ARG A 62 12.85 7.32 -7.65
C ARG A 62 11.56 7.36 -6.84
N LYS A 63 10.44 6.94 -7.44
CA LYS A 63 9.12 6.94 -6.79
C LYS A 63 8.29 5.75 -7.21
N VAL A 64 7.63 5.12 -6.25
CA VAL A 64 6.58 4.14 -6.46
C VAL A 64 5.32 4.65 -5.75
N ILE A 65 4.24 4.79 -6.51
CA ILE A 65 2.98 5.36 -6.05
C ILE A 65 1.86 4.34 -6.27
N PRO A 66 1.15 3.91 -5.21
CA PRO A 66 -0.08 3.14 -5.37
C PRO A 66 -1.17 3.96 -6.08
N VAL A 67 -1.94 3.31 -6.94
CA VAL A 67 -3.13 3.87 -7.58
C VAL A 67 -4.32 2.98 -7.21
N LEU A 68 -5.27 3.54 -6.47
CA LEU A 68 -6.44 2.85 -5.90
C LEU A 68 -7.68 3.31 -6.66
N ASP A 69 -8.41 2.40 -7.31
CA ASP A 69 -9.64 2.72 -8.05
C ASP A 69 -9.47 3.92 -9.02
N GLY A 70 -8.33 3.97 -9.70
CA GLY A 70 -7.97 5.03 -10.65
C GLY A 70 -7.42 6.31 -10.01
N HIS A 71 -7.43 6.41 -8.68
CA HIS A 71 -6.95 7.56 -7.94
C HIS A 71 -5.50 7.37 -7.51
N ARG A 72 -4.65 8.27 -7.97
CA ARG A 72 -3.24 8.28 -7.64
C ARG A 72 -3.02 8.75 -6.21
N TYR A 73 -2.50 7.88 -5.35
CA TYR A 73 -2.31 8.17 -3.92
C TYR A 73 -0.99 8.88 -3.58
N GLY A 74 -0.36 9.52 -4.56
CA GLY A 74 1.00 10.11 -4.45
C GLY A 74 1.13 11.27 -3.47
N GLU A 75 0.01 11.91 -3.10
CA GLU A 75 -0.02 12.97 -2.08
C GLU A 75 0.13 12.41 -0.66
N TYR A 76 -0.26 11.16 -0.46
CA TYR A 76 -0.24 10.49 0.84
C TYR A 76 0.88 9.45 0.95
N VAL A 77 1.15 8.72 -0.13
CA VAL A 77 2.13 7.63 -0.17
C VAL A 77 3.05 7.79 -1.37
N SER A 78 4.35 7.97 -1.08
CA SER A 78 5.42 7.97 -2.07
C SER A 78 6.57 7.12 -1.54
N LEU A 79 6.75 5.94 -2.12
CA LEU A 79 7.78 4.99 -1.70
C LEU A 79 9.04 5.18 -2.55
N SER A 80 10.21 5.08 -1.92
CA SER A 80 11.49 5.01 -2.64
C SER A 80 11.77 3.57 -3.05
N GLY A 81 12.07 3.34 -4.32
CA GLY A 81 12.51 2.03 -4.83
C GLY A 81 14.03 1.93 -5.03
N ILE A 82 14.80 2.92 -4.56
CA ILE A 82 16.27 2.90 -4.62
C ILE A 82 16.79 2.02 -3.49
N LEU A 83 17.72 1.09 -3.78
CA LEU A 83 18.22 0.10 -2.80
C LEU A 83 18.63 0.74 -1.48
N SER A 84 19.45 1.80 -1.52
CA SER A 84 19.97 2.50 -0.34
C SER A 84 18.93 3.24 0.50
N SER A 85 17.76 3.58 -0.05
CA SER A 85 16.70 4.33 0.65
C SER A 85 15.35 3.60 0.68
N ASN A 86 15.34 2.32 0.34
CA ASN A 86 14.13 1.50 0.31
C ASN A 86 13.64 1.22 1.73
N MET A 87 12.49 1.81 2.08
CA MET A 87 11.85 1.66 3.39
C MET A 87 10.92 0.44 3.46
N VAL A 88 10.69 -0.22 2.32
CA VAL A 88 9.82 -1.38 2.16
C VAL A 88 10.58 -2.53 1.47
N PRO A 89 11.75 -2.94 1.98
CA PRO A 89 12.56 -3.97 1.33
C PRO A 89 11.89 -5.35 1.42
N PRO A 90 12.41 -6.34 0.67
CA PRO A 90 11.94 -7.71 0.75
C PRO A 90 11.91 -8.24 2.18
N ARG A 91 10.89 -9.03 2.55
CA ARG A 91 10.69 -9.45 3.97
C ARG A 91 11.91 -10.17 4.55
N ASN A 92 12.64 -10.92 3.73
CA ASN A 92 13.87 -11.61 4.10
C ASN A 92 15.06 -10.66 4.38
N SER A 93 14.95 -9.40 3.97
CA SER A 93 15.95 -8.35 4.14
C SER A 93 15.66 -7.46 5.36
N VAL A 94 14.61 -7.76 6.13
CA VAL A 94 14.17 -6.97 7.29
C VAL A 94 14.62 -7.65 8.58
N TRP A 95 15.53 -7.00 9.29
CA TRP A 95 15.92 -7.46 10.63
C TRP A 95 14.72 -7.37 11.58
N ALA A 96 14.47 -8.46 12.31
CA ALA A 96 13.47 -8.57 13.36
C ALA A 96 12.02 -8.44 12.85
N GLY A 97 11.81 -8.61 11.54
CA GLY A 97 10.49 -8.67 10.92
C GLY A 97 9.67 -7.38 11.06
N ARG A 98 10.30 -6.24 11.39
CA ARG A 98 9.62 -4.95 11.54
C ARG A 98 9.42 -4.29 10.18
N LEU A 99 8.38 -4.72 9.49
CA LEU A 99 7.93 -4.12 8.24
C LEU A 99 7.27 -2.76 8.51
N TYR A 100 7.49 -1.81 7.61
CA TYR A 100 6.68 -0.59 7.57
C TYR A 100 5.25 -0.97 7.15
N SER A 101 4.28 -0.66 8.01
CA SER A 101 2.87 -0.88 7.74
C SER A 101 2.16 0.46 7.53
N PHE A 102 1.23 0.52 6.58
CA PHE A 102 0.39 1.70 6.35
C PHE A 102 -0.59 1.93 7.49
N GLY A 103 -0.96 0.88 8.23
CA GLY A 103 -1.87 0.94 9.36
C GLY A 103 -2.00 -0.40 10.08
N THR A 104 -3.04 -0.52 10.89
CA THR A 104 -3.45 -1.77 11.52
C THR A 104 -4.69 -2.30 10.79
N PRO A 105 -4.62 -3.48 10.14
CA PRO A 105 -5.78 -4.08 9.48
C PRO A 105 -6.86 -4.47 10.49
N HIS A 106 -8.09 -4.67 10.02
CA HIS A 106 -9.24 -5.08 10.84
C HIS A 106 -9.50 -4.19 12.07
N ASN A 107 -9.17 -2.89 11.96
CA ASN A 107 -9.25 -1.97 13.09
C ASN A 107 -10.38 -0.95 12.89
N SER A 108 -11.18 -0.74 13.93
CA SER A 108 -12.26 0.25 13.96
C SER A 108 -11.82 1.62 14.45
N ASN A 109 -10.60 1.75 14.97
CA ASN A 109 -10.02 3.04 15.35
C ASN A 109 -9.55 3.79 14.09
N PRO A 110 -10.11 4.97 13.78
CA PRO A 110 -9.79 5.71 12.56
C PRO A 110 -8.34 6.22 12.50
N LEU A 111 -7.64 6.32 13.63
CA LEU A 111 -6.22 6.67 13.66
C LEU A 111 -5.29 5.49 13.37
N LEU A 112 -5.80 4.26 13.45
CA LEU A 112 -5.03 3.04 13.21
C LEU A 112 -5.45 2.35 11.91
N SER A 113 -6.70 2.52 11.47
CA SER A 113 -7.27 1.93 10.23
C SER A 113 -6.83 2.68 8.96
N THR A 114 -5.54 2.99 8.87
CA THR A 114 -4.93 3.81 7.81
C THR A 114 -4.29 2.99 6.69
N THR A 115 -4.57 1.69 6.65
CA THR A 115 -4.30 0.81 5.50
C THR A 115 -4.93 1.38 4.23
N LEU A 116 -4.35 1.05 3.07
CA LEU A 116 -4.85 1.56 1.78
C LEU A 116 -6.05 0.74 1.33
N LYS A 117 -7.23 1.35 1.34
CA LYS A 117 -8.50 0.70 1.01
C LYS A 117 -8.88 0.97 -0.44
N TYR A 118 -9.33 -0.06 -1.15
CA TYR A 118 -9.83 0.04 -2.52
C TYR A 118 -10.98 -0.96 -2.77
N SER A 119 -11.81 -0.66 -3.76
CA SER A 119 -13.09 -1.33 -4.00
C SER A 119 -13.15 -2.17 -5.26
N GLU A 120 -12.40 -1.80 -6.30
CA GLU A 120 -12.48 -2.45 -7.61
C GLU A 120 -11.10 -2.90 -8.07
N HIS A 121 -10.10 -2.02 -8.02
CA HIS A 121 -8.79 -2.34 -8.55
C HIS A 121 -7.64 -1.52 -7.98
N ILE A 122 -6.45 -2.11 -7.99
CA ILE A 122 -5.20 -1.48 -7.58
C ILE A 122 -4.11 -1.65 -8.64
N THR A 123 -3.27 -0.64 -8.79
CA THR A 123 -2.01 -0.74 -9.52
C THR A 123 -0.94 0.14 -8.88
N VAL A 124 0.24 0.22 -9.51
CA VAL A 124 1.34 1.08 -9.11
C VAL A 124 1.83 1.90 -10.30
N GLU A 125 2.31 3.10 -10.03
CA GLU A 125 3.08 3.90 -10.98
C GLU A 125 4.51 4.05 -10.48
N CYS A 126 5.48 3.77 -11.35
CA CYS A 126 6.89 3.71 -11.03
C CYS A 126 7.67 4.72 -11.86
N LEU A 127 8.32 5.70 -11.22
CA LEU A 127 9.11 6.74 -11.87
C LEU A 127 10.60 6.40 -11.85
N ALA A 128 11.21 6.36 -13.03
CA ALA A 128 12.65 6.34 -13.18
C ALA A 128 13.27 7.71 -12.80
N GLY A 129 14.48 7.68 -12.27
CA GLY A 129 15.28 8.86 -11.96
C GLY A 129 15.85 9.52 -13.20
N ASN A 130 16.94 10.27 -13.02
CA ASN A 130 17.61 10.98 -14.12
C ASN A 130 18.46 10.09 -15.04
N ALA A 131 18.43 8.77 -14.84
CA ALA A 131 19.10 7.78 -15.66
C ALA A 131 18.13 6.64 -15.99
N ASN A 132 18.40 5.90 -17.06
CA ASN A 132 17.63 4.71 -17.42
C ASN A 132 17.75 3.64 -16.33
N ILE A 133 16.67 2.89 -16.15
CA ILE A 133 16.68 1.63 -15.41
C ILE A 133 16.79 0.51 -16.44
N ASN A 134 17.82 -0.33 -16.33
CA ASN A 134 18.09 -1.46 -17.22
C ASN A 134 17.91 -2.80 -16.52
N ALA A 135 18.02 -2.82 -15.19
CA ALA A 135 17.76 -3.99 -14.37
C ALA A 135 16.27 -4.14 -14.08
N ASP A 136 15.83 -5.39 -13.94
CA ASP A 136 14.47 -5.69 -13.53
C ASP A 136 14.22 -5.23 -12.09
N TYR A 137 12.98 -4.86 -11.80
CA TYR A 137 12.53 -4.57 -10.43
C TYR A 137 11.14 -5.13 -10.21
N ARG A 138 10.77 -5.30 -8.93
CA ARG A 138 9.47 -5.85 -8.55
C ARG A 138 8.84 -5.05 -7.43
N VAL A 139 7.54 -4.81 -7.53
CA VAL A 139 6.74 -4.17 -6.50
C VAL A 139 5.59 -5.10 -6.13
N ARG A 140 5.50 -5.50 -4.87
CA ARG A 140 4.37 -6.26 -4.33
C ARG A 140 3.60 -5.44 -3.31
N LEU A 141 2.28 -5.51 -3.38
CA LEU A 141 1.37 -4.97 -2.38
C LEU A 141 0.72 -6.13 -1.65
N TRP A 142 0.78 -6.13 -0.32
CA TRP A 142 0.31 -7.22 0.53
C TRP A 142 -0.83 -6.75 1.42
N GLY A 143 -1.84 -7.59 1.59
CA GLY A 143 -2.97 -7.25 2.41
C GLY A 143 -4.05 -8.31 2.44
N TYR A 144 -5.27 -7.87 2.68
CA TYR A 144 -6.43 -8.74 2.89
C TYR A 144 -7.56 -8.35 1.95
N VAL A 145 -8.42 -9.32 1.67
CA VAL A 145 -9.66 -9.12 0.93
C VAL A 145 -10.80 -9.72 1.70
N TYR A 146 -11.92 -9.02 1.65
CA TYR A 146 -13.15 -9.28 2.37
C TYR A 146 -14.28 -9.43 1.38
N LYS A 147 -15.26 -10.26 1.71
CA LYS A 147 -16.57 -10.12 1.08
C LYS A 147 -17.29 -8.90 1.67
N VAL A 148 -18.01 -8.17 0.83
CA VAL A 148 -18.79 -6.99 1.25
C VAL A 148 -19.72 -7.31 2.43
N ALA A 149 -20.31 -8.51 2.45
CA ALA A 149 -21.19 -8.97 3.52
C ALA A 149 -20.49 -9.16 4.88
N GLU A 150 -19.16 -9.29 4.88
CA GLU A 150 -18.37 -9.56 6.09
C GLU A 150 -17.86 -8.28 6.75
N LEU A 151 -17.80 -7.16 6.01
CA LEU A 151 -17.24 -5.90 6.48
C LEU A 151 -17.84 -5.41 7.82
N PRO A 152 -19.17 -5.48 8.04
CA PRO A 152 -19.75 -5.08 9.33
C PRO A 152 -19.30 -5.99 10.48
N THR A 153 -18.96 -7.26 10.21
CA THR A 153 -18.47 -8.19 11.23
C THR A 153 -17.00 -7.96 11.54
N VAL A 154 -16.20 -7.63 10.52
CA VAL A 154 -14.74 -7.43 10.65
C VAL A 154 -14.41 -6.08 11.29
N PHE A 155 -15.03 -5.01 10.81
CA PHE A 155 -14.71 -3.64 11.21
C PHE A 155 -15.77 -3.01 12.11
N GLY A 156 -17.03 -3.46 12.00
CA GLY A 156 -18.15 -2.86 12.72
C GLY A 156 -18.38 -1.42 12.28
N THR A 157 -18.27 -0.51 13.23
CA THR A 157 -18.42 0.94 12.99
C THR A 157 -17.13 1.62 13.39
N MET A 158 -16.62 2.52 12.53
CA MET A 158 -15.46 3.34 12.84
C MET A 158 -15.74 4.22 14.05
N ALA A 159 -14.94 4.03 15.10
CA ALA A 159 -15.16 4.61 16.40
C ALA A 159 -14.66 6.06 16.46
N PHE A 160 -15.60 6.99 16.50
CA PHE A 160 -15.37 8.41 16.81
C PHE A 160 -16.06 8.76 18.15
N PRO A 161 -15.56 9.77 18.89
CA PRO A 161 -14.38 10.58 18.58
C PRO A 161 -13.08 9.80 18.79
N ALA A 162 -12.09 10.07 17.94
CA ALA A 162 -10.72 9.61 18.15
C ALA A 162 -9.88 10.75 18.71
N SER A 163 -8.81 10.44 19.46
CA SER A 163 -7.97 11.48 20.05
C SER A 163 -6.49 11.19 19.87
N VAL A 164 -5.73 12.27 19.62
CA VAL A 164 -4.27 12.26 19.61
C VAL A 164 -3.81 13.07 20.82
N THR A 165 -3.06 12.43 21.72
CA THR A 165 -2.54 13.08 22.93
C THR A 165 -1.05 13.35 22.78
N GLU A 166 -0.68 14.62 22.74
CA GLU A 166 0.69 15.10 22.82
C GLU A 166 1.11 15.14 24.30
N ARG A 167 1.79 14.09 24.76
CA ARG A 167 2.19 13.97 26.18
C ARG A 167 3.14 15.06 26.64
N THR A 168 4.01 15.57 25.76
CA THR A 168 5.04 16.57 26.07
C THR A 168 4.46 17.92 26.51
N ARG A 169 3.28 18.30 26.00
CA ARG A 169 2.60 19.56 26.35
C ARG A 169 1.24 19.35 27.00
N ALA A 170 0.91 18.11 27.36
CA ALA A 170 -0.39 17.72 27.91
C ALA A 170 -1.58 18.24 27.07
N ARG A 171 -1.48 18.16 25.74
CA ARG A 171 -2.54 18.58 24.82
C ARG A 171 -3.22 17.37 24.21
N THR A 172 -4.53 17.45 24.03
CA THR A 172 -5.32 16.43 23.33
C THR A 172 -6.06 17.08 22.18
N LEU A 173 -5.81 16.60 20.97
CA LEU A 173 -6.61 16.91 19.80
C LEU A 173 -7.72 15.86 19.69
N ILE A 174 -8.97 16.30 19.65
CA ILE A 174 -10.14 15.44 19.48
C ILE A 174 -10.62 15.56 18.04
N LEU A 175 -10.69 14.44 17.35
CA LEU A 175 -11.28 14.29 16.04
C LEU A 175 -12.73 13.84 16.23
N SER A 176 -13.65 14.79 16.18
CA SER A 176 -15.08 14.55 16.32
C SER A 176 -15.73 14.43 14.93
N LYS A 177 -16.26 13.26 14.63
CA LYS A 177 -17.08 12.97 13.46
C LYS A 177 -18.19 12.00 13.87
N SER A 178 -19.28 11.96 13.12
CA SER A 178 -20.28 10.91 13.28
C SER A 178 -19.64 9.53 13.05
N PRO A 179 -20.02 8.50 13.81
CA PRO A 179 -19.59 7.13 13.56
C PRO A 179 -19.95 6.72 12.12
N ILE A 180 -19.06 5.92 11.50
CA ILE A 180 -19.22 5.48 10.11
C ILE A 180 -19.34 3.96 10.14
N PRO A 181 -20.53 3.38 9.84
CA PRO A 181 -20.65 1.94 9.62
C PRO A 181 -19.73 1.53 8.48
N VAL A 182 -18.98 0.44 8.62
CA VAL A 182 -18.10 -0.05 7.55
C VAL A 182 -18.84 -1.11 6.75
N ASP A 183 -19.22 -0.77 5.53
CA ASP A 183 -19.94 -1.62 4.59
C ASP A 183 -19.47 -1.36 3.15
N GLY A 184 -20.10 -2.00 2.16
CA GLY A 184 -19.69 -1.88 0.76
C GLY A 184 -19.87 -0.49 0.14
N ASN A 185 -20.67 0.39 0.75
CA ASN A 185 -20.92 1.76 0.29
C ASN A 185 -20.01 2.80 0.96
N SER A 186 -19.56 2.51 2.19
CA SER A 186 -18.73 3.42 2.99
C SER A 186 -17.25 3.04 3.05
N TRP A 187 -16.85 2.03 2.27
CA TRP A 187 -15.47 1.54 2.17
C TRP A 187 -14.49 2.60 1.66
#